data_AF-A0A0Q3QEM4-F1
#
_entry.id   AF-A0A0Q3QEM4-F1
#
_cell.length_a   1.000
_cell.length_b   1.000
_cell.length_c   1.000
_cell.angle_alpha   90.00
_cell.angle_beta   90.00
_cell.angle_gamma   90.00
#
_symmetry.space_group_name_H-M   'P 1'
#
loop_
_entity.id
_entity.type
_entity.pdbx_description
1 polymer ?
#
loop_
_entity_poly.entity_id
_entity_poly.type
_entity_poly.pdbx_seq_one_letter_code
_entity_poly.pdbx_strand_id
1 'polypeptide(L)'
;YLVYDHAGASLSMIRCLPDPPFVPISTMKPVVVPDRHGSSDFELFLMARRGSSPSAAAHDDVLCVSTPATRANPASDGAWQVQGQVKLEEPFNTDVAFSLQGKGFWANLLQGLMYCDDLHAAGDVVDFSFIELPPGCRRRDLEQQMGADEYNEMVMDVQMRLTRTMACVGDSVCFVCIDHAKQYADDQWKKEWEVSARELWGFDGFKEAGLPEAPPEYRLLTADGDLCVMLADQSKFPRPYHQVTVVDDLCVLDVRGKRLLWHGLVHEYPCT
;
A
#
# COMPACT_ATOMS: atom_id res chain seq x y z
N TYR A 1 -0.56 -7.16 19.48
CA TYR A 1 0.05 -6.05 18.71
C TYR A 1 0.99 -5.28 19.59
N LEU A 2 2.20 -5.01 19.12
CA LEU A 2 3.22 -4.26 19.84
C LEU A 2 3.24 -2.82 19.31
N VAL A 3 3.13 -1.83 20.18
CA VAL A 3 3.17 -0.42 19.82
C VAL A 3 4.30 0.25 20.58
N TYR A 4 5.24 0.82 19.83
CA TYR A 4 6.31 1.64 20.38
C TYR A 4 5.98 3.11 20.17
N ASP A 5 5.79 3.83 21.27
CA ASP A 5 5.68 5.29 21.26
C ASP A 5 7.06 5.88 21.51
N HIS A 6 7.63 6.47 20.46
CA HIS A 6 8.94 7.10 20.51
C HIS A 6 8.95 8.37 21.39
N ALA A 7 7.83 9.10 21.49
CA ALA A 7 7.77 10.37 22.22
C ALA A 7 7.76 10.12 23.74
N GLY A 8 6.99 9.13 24.18
CA GLY A 8 6.98 8.66 25.56
C GLY A 8 8.06 7.63 25.90
N ALA A 9 8.89 7.21 24.93
CA ALA A 9 9.83 6.09 25.04
C ALA A 9 9.19 4.83 25.68
N SER A 10 7.95 4.53 25.28
CA SER A 10 7.13 3.50 25.90
C SER A 10 6.78 2.39 24.92
N LEU A 11 6.64 1.16 25.45
CA LEU A 11 6.27 -0.02 24.69
C LEU A 11 5.00 -0.60 25.29
N SER A 12 3.94 -0.70 24.49
CA SER A 12 2.66 -1.25 24.92
C SER A 12 2.28 -2.47 24.08
N MET A 13 1.58 -3.41 24.70
CA MET A 13 1.06 -4.60 24.05
C MET A 13 -0.46 -4.59 24.13
N ILE A 14 -1.10 -4.60 22.97
CA ILE A 14 -2.55 -4.72 22.85
C ILE A 14 -2.85 -6.20 22.59
N ARG A 15 -3.75 -6.77 23.40
CA ARG A 15 -4.15 -8.18 23.33
C ARG A 15 -4.75 -8.53 21.97
N CYS A 16 -4.83 -9.84 21.70
CA CYS A 16 -5.27 -10.42 20.44
C CYS A 16 -6.67 -9.95 20.02
N LEU A 17 -7.01 -10.18 18.75
CA LEU A 17 -8.31 -9.84 18.17
C LEU A 17 -9.45 -10.54 18.93
N PRO A 18 -10.66 -9.95 18.95
CA PRO A 18 -11.80 -10.48 19.69
C PRO A 18 -12.22 -11.83 19.10
N ASP A 19 -12.94 -12.65 19.88
CA ASP A 19 -13.60 -13.85 19.37
C ASP A 19 -14.82 -13.46 18.51
N PRO A 20 -15.08 -14.11 17.35
CA PRO A 20 -14.44 -15.32 16.77
C PRO A 20 -13.03 -15.07 16.22
N PRO A 21 -12.19 -16.11 15.98
CA PRO A 21 -10.81 -15.90 15.56
C PRO A 21 -10.74 -15.15 14.22
N PHE A 22 -10.27 -13.91 14.29
CA PHE A 22 -9.92 -13.10 13.13
C PHE A 22 -8.42 -13.23 12.83
N VAL A 23 -8.08 -13.29 11.55
CA VAL A 23 -6.71 -13.27 11.06
C VAL A 23 -6.40 -11.87 10.53
N PRO A 24 -5.38 -11.17 11.06
CA PRO A 24 -4.99 -9.86 10.52
C PRO A 24 -4.55 -9.99 9.07
N ILE A 25 -5.07 -9.12 8.20
CA ILE A 25 -4.68 -9.07 6.78
C ILE A 25 -3.96 -7.76 6.43
N SER A 26 -4.24 -6.66 7.13
CA SER A 26 -3.53 -5.39 6.93
C SER A 26 -3.63 -4.49 8.15
N THR A 27 -2.58 -3.70 8.39
CA THR A 27 -2.55 -2.70 9.48
C THR A 27 -2.28 -1.32 8.88
N MET A 28 -3.04 -0.33 9.32
CA MET A 28 -2.78 1.07 8.98
C MET A 28 -1.80 1.69 9.98
N LYS A 29 -1.05 2.71 9.55
CA LYS A 29 -0.28 3.54 10.50
C LYS A 29 -1.21 4.12 11.59
N PRO A 30 -0.75 4.23 12.85
CA PRO A 30 -1.55 4.83 13.92
C PRO A 30 -2.06 6.22 13.52
N VAL A 31 -3.35 6.47 13.74
CA VAL A 31 -3.99 7.76 13.44
C VAL A 31 -4.02 8.57 14.73
N VAL A 32 -3.38 9.73 14.73
CA VAL A 32 -3.33 10.60 15.92
C VAL A 32 -4.70 11.22 16.14
N VAL A 33 -5.22 11.12 17.37
CA VAL A 33 -6.46 11.76 17.79
C VAL A 33 -6.12 12.93 18.72
N PRO A 34 -6.65 14.14 18.46
CA PRO A 34 -6.47 15.26 19.37
C PRO A 34 -7.16 14.97 20.72
N ASP A 35 -6.41 14.88 21.81
CA ASP A 35 -7.00 14.90 23.15
C ASP A 35 -7.31 16.36 23.56
N ARG A 36 -8.39 16.52 24.32
CA ARG A 36 -8.81 17.78 24.95
C ARG A 36 -7.75 18.36 25.90
N HIS A 37 -6.76 17.58 26.30
CA HIS A 37 -5.69 17.96 27.25
C HIS A 37 -4.32 18.23 26.59
N GLY A 38 -4.22 18.18 25.26
CA GLY A 38 -2.97 18.48 24.55
C GLY A 38 -1.94 17.35 24.51
N SER A 39 -2.26 16.16 25.05
CA SER A 39 -1.54 14.92 24.71
C SER A 39 -2.06 14.35 23.39
N SER A 40 -1.17 13.95 22.49
CA SER A 40 -1.57 13.16 21.32
C SER A 40 -1.78 11.71 21.74
N ASP A 41 -3.01 11.22 21.69
CA ASP A 41 -3.28 9.78 21.72
C ASP A 41 -3.49 9.28 20.28
N PHE A 42 -3.67 7.97 20.09
CA PHE A 42 -3.78 7.38 18.76
C PHE A 42 -4.84 6.29 18.67
N GLU A 43 -5.39 6.13 17.48
CA GLU A 43 -6.26 5.02 17.10
C GLU A 43 -5.49 4.05 16.21
N LEU A 44 -5.75 2.76 16.42
CA LEU A 44 -5.22 1.71 15.56
C LEU A 44 -6.34 1.09 14.76
N PHE A 45 -6.07 0.90 13.48
CA PHE A 45 -7.00 0.32 12.53
C PHE A 45 -6.35 -0.91 11.89
N LEU A 46 -7.10 -2.01 11.94
CA LEU A 46 -6.66 -3.28 11.43
C LEU A 46 -7.77 -3.88 10.56
N MET A 47 -7.42 -4.23 9.34
CA MET A 47 -8.26 -5.08 8.52
C MET A 47 -7.99 -6.54 8.91
N ALA A 48 -9.04 -7.29 9.22
CA ALA A 48 -8.94 -8.68 9.61
C ALA A 48 -9.99 -9.54 8.91
N ARG A 49 -9.65 -10.79 8.62
CA ARG A 49 -10.53 -11.76 7.98
C ARG A 49 -11.05 -12.74 9.01
N ARG A 50 -12.35 -12.99 9.01
CA ARG A 50 -12.93 -14.03 9.87
C ARG A 50 -12.44 -15.41 9.42
N GLY A 51 -11.90 -16.20 10.36
CA GLY A 51 -11.54 -17.60 10.10
C GLY A 51 -12.76 -18.39 9.61
N SER A 52 -12.63 -19.05 8.48
CA SER A 52 -13.75 -19.64 7.72
C SER A 52 -14.48 -20.75 8.49
N SER A 53 -15.80 -20.64 8.56
CA SER A 53 -16.68 -21.80 8.54
C SER A 53 -16.84 -22.25 7.07
N PRO A 54 -16.83 -23.55 6.73
CA PRO A 54 -16.79 -24.04 5.35
C PRO A 54 -18.00 -23.70 4.46
N SER A 55 -18.97 -22.91 4.93
CA SER A 55 -20.20 -22.57 4.20
C SER A 55 -20.43 -21.08 3.92
N ALA A 56 -19.49 -20.18 4.22
CA ALA A 56 -19.69 -18.75 4.01
C ALA A 56 -19.23 -18.33 2.61
N ALA A 57 -20.21 -18.08 1.73
CA ALA A 57 -20.01 -17.64 0.34
C ALA A 57 -19.67 -16.14 0.20
N ALA A 58 -19.24 -15.47 1.27
CA ALA A 58 -18.84 -14.07 1.27
C ALA A 58 -17.56 -13.93 2.08
N HIS A 59 -16.61 -13.15 1.56
CA HIS A 59 -15.40 -12.79 2.29
C HIS A 59 -15.78 -11.84 3.44
N ASP A 60 -15.79 -12.37 4.67
CA ASP A 60 -16.09 -11.62 5.89
C ASP A 60 -14.85 -10.86 6.38
N ASP A 61 -14.38 -9.93 5.57
CA ASP A 61 -13.33 -8.99 5.98
C ASP A 61 -13.98 -7.90 6.86
N VAL A 62 -13.33 -7.58 7.98
CA VAL A 62 -13.86 -6.64 8.98
C VAL A 62 -12.80 -5.64 9.41
N LEU A 63 -13.25 -4.44 9.74
CA LEU A 63 -12.40 -3.42 10.34
C LEU A 63 -12.44 -3.54 11.86
N CYS A 64 -11.28 -3.84 12.44
CA CYS A 64 -11.06 -3.82 13.88
C CYS A 64 -10.38 -2.51 14.26
N VAL A 65 -10.93 -1.84 15.27
CA VAL A 65 -10.43 -0.54 15.77
C VAL A 65 -10.08 -0.65 17.24
N SER A 66 -8.93 -0.09 17.61
CA SER A 66 -8.53 0.07 19.00
C SER A 66 -8.36 1.56 19.30
N THR A 67 -9.27 2.10 20.12
CA THR A 67 -9.29 3.50 20.51
C THR A 67 -8.69 3.70 21.90
N PRO A 68 -8.32 4.93 22.27
CA PRO A 68 -7.94 5.26 23.65
C PRO A 68 -8.95 4.75 24.69
N ALA A 69 -10.24 4.92 24.40
CA ALA A 69 -11.32 4.51 25.29
C ALA A 69 -11.38 2.99 25.47
N THR A 70 -11.25 2.22 24.39
CA THR A 70 -11.28 0.75 24.45
C THR A 70 -10.02 0.17 25.09
N ARG A 71 -8.88 0.85 24.99
CA ARG A 71 -7.65 0.46 25.69
C ARG A 71 -7.70 0.77 27.18
N ALA A 72 -8.27 1.91 27.57
CA ALA A 72 -8.42 2.29 28.97
C ALA A 72 -9.44 1.40 29.71
N ASN A 73 -10.54 1.03 29.03
CA ASN A 73 -11.59 0.17 29.56
C ASN A 73 -11.90 -0.98 28.59
N PRO A 74 -11.05 -2.01 28.52
CA PRO A 74 -11.29 -3.14 27.62
C PRO A 74 -12.52 -3.92 28.05
N ALA A 75 -13.33 -4.31 27.07
CA ALA A 75 -14.42 -5.24 27.28
C ALA A 75 -13.86 -6.66 27.52
N SER A 76 -14.74 -7.61 27.87
CA SER A 76 -14.34 -8.99 28.16
C SER A 76 -13.65 -9.69 26.99
N ASP A 77 -13.91 -9.24 25.77
CA ASP A 77 -13.38 -9.71 24.49
C ASP A 77 -12.14 -8.92 24.02
N GLY A 78 -11.73 -7.86 24.71
CA GLY A 78 -10.47 -7.16 24.50
C GLY A 78 -10.60 -5.65 24.24
N ALA A 79 -9.52 -5.06 23.74
CA ALA A 79 -9.41 -3.62 23.44
C ALA A 79 -9.71 -3.28 21.98
N TRP A 80 -10.18 -4.26 21.21
CA TRP A 80 -10.50 -4.16 19.79
C TRP A 80 -12.02 -4.24 19.60
N GLN A 81 -12.56 -3.35 18.78
CA GLN A 81 -13.97 -3.33 18.39
C GLN A 81 -14.09 -3.59 16.89
N VAL A 82 -15.05 -4.43 16.49
CA VAL A 82 -15.40 -4.61 15.09
C VAL A 82 -16.35 -3.48 14.67
N GLN A 83 -15.92 -2.64 13.74
CA GLN A 83 -16.64 -1.42 13.34
C GLN A 83 -17.23 -1.47 11.93
N GLY A 84 -16.94 -2.48 11.12
CA GLY A 84 -17.53 -2.56 9.79
C GLY A 84 -17.24 -3.89 9.11
N GLN A 85 -18.10 -4.25 8.14
CA GLN A 85 -17.93 -5.41 7.29
C GLN A 85 -17.69 -4.95 5.87
N VAL A 86 -16.59 -5.42 5.30
CA VAL A 86 -16.25 -5.21 3.90
C VAL A 86 -17.04 -6.22 3.07
N LYS A 87 -17.85 -5.72 2.15
CA LYS A 87 -18.63 -6.56 1.22
C LYS A 87 -18.04 -6.42 -0.17
N LEU A 88 -17.04 -7.23 -0.47
CA LEU A 88 -16.44 -7.33 -1.80
C LEU A 88 -16.72 -8.73 -2.37
N GLU A 89 -16.93 -8.79 -3.70
CA GLU A 89 -17.17 -10.04 -4.42
C GLU A 89 -15.91 -10.93 -4.47
N GLU A 90 -14.73 -10.31 -4.45
CA GLU A 90 -13.43 -10.98 -4.48
C GLU A 90 -12.62 -10.71 -3.19
N PRO A 91 -11.69 -11.61 -2.80
CA PRO A 91 -10.79 -11.34 -1.69
C PRO A 91 -9.96 -10.08 -1.92
N PHE A 92 -9.98 -9.17 -0.95
CA PHE A 92 -9.20 -7.94 -1.00
C PHE A 92 -7.94 -8.08 -0.15
N ASN A 93 -6.80 -8.25 -0.82
CA ASN A 93 -5.50 -8.26 -0.15
C ASN A 93 -4.88 -6.87 -0.26
N THR A 94 -4.80 -6.17 0.86
CA THR A 94 -4.24 -4.82 0.91
C THR A 94 -2.72 -4.82 0.80
N ASP A 95 -2.20 -4.03 -0.13
CA ASP A 95 -0.78 -3.70 -0.26
C ASP A 95 -0.37 -2.54 0.63
N VAL A 96 -1.20 -1.49 0.65
CA VAL A 96 -0.90 -0.23 1.34
C VAL A 96 -2.14 0.25 2.09
N ALA A 97 -1.96 0.75 3.31
CA ALA A 97 -3.02 1.39 4.07
C ALA A 97 -2.56 2.75 4.63
N PHE A 98 -3.41 3.76 4.52
CA PHE A 98 -3.13 5.13 4.96
C PHE A 98 -4.43 5.87 5.32
N SER A 99 -4.30 6.98 6.05
CA SER A 99 -5.41 7.87 6.37
C SER A 99 -5.18 9.25 5.78
N LEU A 100 -6.27 9.91 5.39
CA LEU A 100 -6.26 11.27 4.85
C LEU A 100 -7.54 12.00 5.26
N GLN A 101 -7.40 13.13 5.94
CA GLN A 101 -8.52 13.99 6.34
C GLN A 101 -9.66 13.25 7.08
N GLY A 102 -9.31 12.33 8.00
CA GLY A 102 -10.29 11.56 8.77
C GLY A 102 -10.86 10.34 8.04
N LYS A 103 -10.48 10.11 6.78
CA LYS A 103 -10.84 8.93 6.00
C LYS A 103 -9.77 7.86 6.09
N GLY A 104 -10.19 6.60 6.03
CA GLY A 104 -9.32 5.43 5.98
C GLY A 104 -9.25 4.86 4.58
N PHE A 105 -8.07 4.44 4.15
CA PHE A 105 -7.83 3.89 2.82
C PHE A 105 -7.03 2.59 2.89
N TRP A 106 -7.46 1.62 2.11
CA TRP A 106 -6.80 0.33 1.90
C TRP A 106 -6.70 0.08 0.41
N ALA A 107 -5.47 0.11 -0.12
CA ALA A 107 -5.18 -0.07 -1.53
C ALA A 107 -4.75 -1.51 -1.83
N ASN A 108 -5.32 -2.09 -2.89
CA ASN A 108 -4.79 -3.26 -3.57
C ASN A 108 -4.31 -2.80 -4.95
N LEU A 109 -3.01 -2.91 -5.20
CA LEU A 109 -2.33 -2.38 -6.39
C LEU A 109 -2.71 -3.11 -7.70
N LEU A 110 -3.55 -4.14 -7.62
CA LEU A 110 -4.09 -4.86 -8.78
C LEU A 110 -5.57 -4.58 -9.04
N GLN A 111 -6.33 -4.19 -8.01
CA GLN A 111 -7.79 -4.07 -8.06
C GLN A 111 -8.26 -2.62 -7.91
N GLY A 112 -7.80 -1.91 -6.87
CA GLY A 112 -8.32 -0.58 -6.55
C GLY A 112 -8.09 -0.15 -5.11
N LEU A 113 -8.86 0.86 -4.72
CA LEU A 113 -8.80 1.55 -3.44
C LEU A 113 -10.12 1.41 -2.72
N MET A 114 -10.11 0.73 -1.58
CA MET A 114 -11.22 0.71 -0.64
C MET A 114 -11.05 1.86 0.35
N TYR A 115 -12.13 2.56 0.68
CA TYR A 115 -12.09 3.65 1.67
C TYR A 115 -13.36 3.73 2.52
N CYS A 116 -13.21 4.37 3.68
CA CYS A 116 -14.31 4.80 4.53
C CYS A 116 -14.20 6.30 4.84
N ASP A 117 -15.34 6.99 4.91
CA ASP A 117 -15.39 8.44 5.07
C ASP A 117 -15.19 8.94 6.51
N ASP A 118 -15.46 8.10 7.51
CA ASP A 118 -15.39 8.47 8.92
C ASP A 118 -14.70 7.38 9.75
N LEU A 119 -13.39 7.54 9.96
CA LEU A 119 -12.62 6.69 10.86
C LEU A 119 -12.98 6.89 12.34
N HIS A 120 -13.59 8.02 12.69
CA HIS A 120 -13.89 8.40 14.06
C HIS A 120 -15.35 8.17 14.44
N ALA A 121 -16.13 7.49 13.59
CA ALA A 121 -17.49 7.08 13.85
C ALA A 121 -17.54 6.08 15.02
N ALA A 122 -17.48 6.61 16.24
CA ALA A 122 -17.42 5.83 17.47
C ALA A 122 -18.76 5.13 17.71
N GLY A 123 -18.87 3.88 17.25
CA GLY A 123 -19.96 2.96 17.56
C GLY A 123 -20.99 2.74 16.45
N ASP A 124 -20.85 3.41 15.31
CA ASP A 124 -21.67 3.11 14.12
C ASP A 124 -20.95 2.14 13.17
N VAL A 125 -21.73 1.40 12.40
CA VAL A 125 -21.21 0.53 11.34
C VAL A 125 -20.64 1.42 10.23
N VAL A 126 -19.34 1.32 10.02
CA VAL A 126 -18.63 2.04 8.96
C VAL A 126 -18.91 1.37 7.62
N ASP A 127 -19.47 2.13 6.69
CA ASP A 127 -19.64 1.71 5.31
C ASP A 127 -18.34 1.88 4.52
N PHE A 128 -18.08 0.93 3.62
CA PHE A 128 -16.94 0.95 2.72
C PHE A 128 -17.37 1.24 1.30
N SER A 129 -16.63 2.13 0.65
CA SER A 129 -16.73 2.39 -0.78
C SER A 129 -15.48 1.89 -1.49
N PHE A 130 -15.62 1.60 -2.78
CA PHE A 130 -14.53 1.08 -3.61
C PHE A 130 -14.36 1.92 -4.88
N ILE A 131 -13.12 2.23 -5.20
CA ILE A 131 -12.68 2.92 -6.42
C ILE A 131 -11.79 1.93 -7.17
N GLU A 132 -12.20 1.51 -8.37
CA GLU A 132 -11.36 0.65 -9.21
C GLU A 132 -10.09 1.39 -9.62
N LEU A 133 -9.00 0.67 -9.92
CA LEU A 133 -7.84 1.31 -10.56
C LEU A 133 -8.22 1.92 -11.92
N PRO A 134 -7.44 2.91 -12.42
CA PRO A 134 -7.69 3.48 -13.73
C PRO A 134 -7.82 2.41 -14.82
N PRO A 135 -8.67 2.61 -15.85
CA PRO A 135 -8.79 1.69 -16.96
C PRO A 135 -7.42 1.44 -17.60
N GLY A 136 -7.10 0.18 -17.91
CA GLY A 136 -5.77 -0.22 -18.40
C GLY A 136 -4.79 -0.62 -17.31
N CYS A 137 -5.01 -0.22 -16.05
CA CYS A 137 -4.19 -0.62 -14.91
C CYS A 137 -4.85 -1.74 -14.07
N ARG A 138 -6.13 -2.04 -14.29
CA ARG A 138 -6.83 -3.15 -13.60
C ARG A 138 -6.29 -4.49 -14.08
N ARG A 139 -6.14 -5.46 -13.18
CA ARG A 139 -5.68 -6.82 -13.50
C ARG A 139 -6.41 -7.43 -14.72
N ARG A 140 -7.75 -7.35 -14.72
CA ARG A 140 -8.62 -7.85 -15.79
C ARG A 140 -8.39 -7.18 -17.15
N ASP A 141 -7.99 -5.90 -17.17
CA ASP A 141 -7.73 -5.18 -18.42
C ASP A 141 -6.42 -5.64 -19.07
N LEU A 142 -5.41 -5.92 -18.23
CA LEU A 142 -4.10 -6.42 -18.68
C LEU A 142 -4.17 -7.87 -19.14
N GLU A 143 -4.94 -8.71 -18.45
CA GLU A 143 -5.26 -10.08 -18.89
C GLU A 143 -5.84 -10.10 -20.31
N GLN A 144 -6.80 -9.21 -20.58
CA GLN A 144 -7.42 -9.08 -21.91
C GLN A 144 -6.44 -8.59 -22.98
N GLN A 145 -5.45 -7.77 -22.60
CA GLN A 145 -4.47 -7.22 -23.53
C GLN A 145 -3.36 -8.21 -23.90
N MET A 146 -2.90 -9.03 -22.96
CA MET A 146 -1.77 -9.95 -23.17
C MET A 146 -2.18 -11.34 -23.67
N GLY A 147 -3.48 -11.68 -23.63
CA GLY A 147 -3.97 -12.99 -24.08
C GLY A 147 -3.64 -14.12 -23.09
N ALA A 148 -4.46 -15.17 -23.11
CA ALA A 148 -4.41 -16.22 -22.08
C ALA A 148 -3.11 -17.04 -22.05
N ASP A 149 -2.42 -17.17 -23.19
CA ASP A 149 -1.20 -17.99 -23.31
C ASP A 149 0.07 -17.27 -22.82
N GLU A 150 0.07 -15.93 -22.78
CA GLU A 150 1.19 -15.12 -22.28
C GLU A 150 0.98 -14.68 -20.82
N TYR A 151 -0.26 -14.69 -20.33
CA TYR A 151 -0.61 -14.27 -18.98
C TYR A 151 -0.43 -15.39 -17.95
N ASN A 152 0.72 -15.41 -17.29
CA ASN A 152 0.88 -16.16 -16.04
C ASN A 152 0.47 -15.27 -14.87
N GLU A 153 -0.71 -15.53 -14.29
CA GLU A 153 -1.30 -14.72 -13.21
C GLU A 153 -0.33 -14.47 -12.06
N MET A 154 0.33 -15.51 -11.56
CA MET A 154 1.20 -15.37 -10.39
C MET A 154 2.44 -14.53 -10.69
N VAL A 155 3.07 -14.73 -11.85
CA VAL A 155 4.25 -13.96 -12.26
C VAL A 155 3.88 -12.50 -12.52
N MET A 156 2.73 -12.27 -13.17
CA MET A 156 2.28 -10.94 -13.51
C MET A 156 1.83 -10.15 -12.29
N ASP A 157 1.13 -10.77 -11.34
CA ASP A 157 0.71 -10.16 -10.08
C ASP A 157 1.92 -9.69 -9.27
N VAL A 158 2.98 -10.50 -9.21
CA VAL A 158 4.24 -10.10 -8.57
C VAL A 158 4.85 -8.91 -9.32
N GLN A 159 5.02 -8.99 -10.64
CA GLN A 159 5.63 -7.91 -11.43
C GLN A 159 4.85 -6.59 -11.31
N MET A 160 3.51 -6.65 -11.37
CA MET A 160 2.65 -5.47 -11.22
C MET A 160 2.79 -4.84 -9.83
N ARG A 161 2.91 -5.63 -8.76
CA ARG A 161 3.15 -5.09 -7.41
C ARG A 161 4.52 -4.43 -7.28
N LEU A 162 5.52 -4.89 -8.03
CA LEU A 162 6.85 -4.27 -8.07
C LEU A 162 6.86 -2.92 -8.80
N THR A 163 5.99 -2.72 -9.77
CA THR A 163 5.97 -1.50 -10.61
C THR A 163 4.87 -0.51 -10.24
N ARG A 164 4.10 -0.78 -9.19
CA ARG A 164 2.98 0.04 -8.74
C ARG A 164 3.14 0.49 -7.31
N THR A 165 2.59 1.64 -6.99
CA THR A 165 2.51 2.14 -5.62
C THR A 165 1.34 3.11 -5.48
N MET A 166 0.86 3.27 -4.25
CA MET A 166 -0.18 4.24 -3.92
C MET A 166 0.12 4.87 -2.58
N ALA A 167 -0.03 6.19 -2.48
CA ALA A 167 0.16 6.91 -1.22
C ALA A 167 -0.64 8.21 -1.20
N CYS A 168 -0.72 8.84 -0.02
CA CYS A 168 -1.13 10.23 0.11
C CYS A 168 0.04 11.15 -0.23
N VAL A 169 -0.20 12.09 -1.14
CA VAL A 169 0.70 13.19 -1.48
C VAL A 169 -0.05 14.48 -1.27
N GLY A 170 0.33 15.23 -0.23
CA GLY A 170 -0.43 16.39 0.22
C GLY A 170 -1.88 16.01 0.59
N ASP A 171 -2.84 16.59 -0.12
CA ASP A 171 -4.28 16.37 0.07
C ASP A 171 -4.90 15.38 -0.92
N SER A 172 -4.06 14.70 -1.70
CA SER A 172 -4.48 13.83 -2.80
C SER A 172 -4.01 12.40 -2.57
N VAL A 173 -4.83 11.44 -3.00
CA VAL A 173 -4.40 10.04 -3.15
C VAL A 173 -3.80 9.88 -4.53
N CYS A 174 -2.55 9.44 -4.60
CA CYS A 174 -1.83 9.25 -5.85
C CYS A 174 -1.56 7.77 -6.09
N PHE A 175 -1.92 7.29 -7.27
CA PHE A 175 -1.52 6.01 -7.82
C PHE A 175 -0.42 6.23 -8.85
N VAL A 176 0.65 5.44 -8.77
CA VAL A 176 1.74 5.44 -9.74
C VAL A 176 1.91 4.03 -10.25
N CYS A 177 1.91 3.88 -11.57
CA CYS A 177 2.20 2.62 -12.25
C CYS A 177 3.28 2.82 -13.30
N ILE A 178 4.08 1.78 -13.50
CA ILE A 178 5.15 1.76 -14.49
C ILE A 178 4.91 0.53 -15.34
N ASP A 179 3.91 0.68 -16.19
CA ASP A 179 3.40 -0.34 -17.08
C ASP A 179 3.19 0.22 -18.50
N HIS A 180 2.79 -0.67 -19.41
CA HIS A 180 2.52 -0.37 -20.81
C HIS A 180 1.07 0.02 -21.07
N ALA A 181 0.31 0.43 -20.03
CA ALA A 181 -1.09 0.70 -20.20
C ALA A 181 -1.32 1.83 -21.25
N LYS A 182 -2.41 1.72 -22.00
CA LYS A 182 -2.71 2.66 -23.11
C LYS A 182 -3.78 3.68 -22.75
N GLN A 183 -4.46 3.46 -21.63
CA GLN A 183 -5.54 4.29 -21.08
C GLN A 183 -5.25 4.44 -19.58
N TYR A 184 -5.63 5.57 -18.99
CA TYR A 184 -5.18 5.93 -17.64
C TYR A 184 -6.10 6.87 -16.86
N ALA A 185 -7.22 7.30 -17.45
CA ALA A 185 -8.08 8.31 -16.84
C ALA A 185 -9.56 8.03 -17.11
N ASP A 186 -10.38 8.33 -16.11
CA ASP A 186 -11.83 8.26 -16.12
C ASP A 186 -12.39 9.32 -15.15
N ASP A 187 -13.67 9.21 -14.78
CA ASP A 187 -14.33 10.15 -13.88
C ASP A 187 -13.79 10.11 -12.43
N GLN A 188 -13.10 9.02 -12.04
CA GLN A 188 -12.53 8.84 -10.70
C GLN A 188 -11.04 9.19 -10.63
N TRP A 189 -10.32 9.01 -11.75
CA TRP A 189 -8.87 9.24 -11.82
C TRP A 189 -8.50 10.33 -12.82
N LYS A 190 -7.79 11.34 -12.31
CA LYS A 190 -7.13 12.36 -13.13
C LYS A 190 -5.67 12.00 -13.32
N LYS A 191 -5.25 11.87 -14.59
CA LYS A 191 -3.83 11.72 -14.94
C LYS A 191 -3.12 13.05 -14.74
N GLU A 192 -2.19 13.08 -13.78
CA GLU A 192 -1.41 14.27 -13.46
C GLU A 192 -0.15 14.39 -14.32
N TRP A 193 0.59 13.30 -14.54
CA TRP A 193 1.84 13.31 -15.32
C TRP A 193 2.13 11.95 -15.95
N GLU A 194 3.06 11.94 -16.90
CA GLU A 194 3.62 10.74 -17.53
C GLU A 194 5.09 10.97 -17.83
N VAL A 195 5.90 9.94 -17.62
CA VAL A 195 7.30 9.91 -18.03
C VAL A 195 7.64 8.52 -18.54
N SER A 196 8.25 8.45 -19.71
CA SER A 196 8.77 7.18 -20.24
C SER A 196 10.10 6.81 -19.59
N ALA A 197 10.42 5.52 -19.51
CA ALA A 197 11.72 5.07 -19.00
C ALA A 197 12.90 5.68 -19.78
N ARG A 198 12.74 5.86 -21.10
CA ARG A 198 13.74 6.53 -21.95
C ARG A 198 13.96 7.99 -21.53
N GLU A 199 12.90 8.73 -21.24
CA GLU A 199 13.04 10.11 -20.75
C GLU A 199 13.71 10.15 -19.39
N LEU A 200 13.35 9.23 -18.50
CA LEU A 200 13.92 9.09 -17.16
C LEU A 200 15.44 8.87 -17.20
N TRP A 201 15.91 7.92 -18.02
CA TRP A 201 17.35 7.70 -18.27
C TRP A 201 18.02 8.85 -19.02
N GLY A 202 17.23 9.66 -19.71
CA GLY A 202 17.69 10.84 -20.43
C GLY A 202 18.11 12.01 -19.53
N PHE A 203 17.66 12.04 -18.27
CA PHE A 203 17.94 13.12 -17.33
C PHE A 203 19.44 13.25 -17.07
N ASP A 204 19.96 14.48 -17.06
CA ASP A 204 21.39 14.75 -16.89
C ASP A 204 21.91 14.13 -15.59
N GLY A 205 21.14 14.19 -14.50
CA GLY A 205 21.50 13.57 -13.23
C GLY A 205 21.65 12.05 -13.29
N PHE A 206 20.91 11.33 -14.15
CA PHE A 206 21.10 9.88 -14.32
C PHE A 206 22.41 9.55 -15.02
N LYS A 207 22.71 10.31 -16.07
CA LYS A 207 23.95 10.14 -16.85
C LYS A 207 25.18 10.52 -16.04
N GLU A 208 25.12 11.64 -15.32
CA GLU A 208 26.19 12.11 -14.45
C GLU A 208 26.46 11.13 -13.30
N ALA A 209 25.42 10.53 -12.74
CA ALA A 209 25.54 9.51 -11.69
C ALA A 209 25.98 8.13 -12.21
N GLY A 210 25.99 7.91 -13.54
CA GLY A 210 26.34 6.62 -14.13
C GLY A 210 25.34 5.50 -13.83
N LEU A 211 24.07 5.85 -13.61
CA LEU A 211 23.02 4.89 -13.27
C LEU A 211 22.69 3.98 -14.46
N PRO A 212 22.31 2.71 -14.22
CA PRO A 212 21.95 1.79 -15.29
C PRO A 212 20.64 2.19 -15.98
N GLU A 213 20.57 1.98 -17.29
CA GLU A 213 19.32 2.05 -18.07
C GLU A 213 18.46 0.79 -17.85
N ALA A 214 18.11 0.52 -16.59
CA ALA A 214 17.34 -0.65 -16.18
C ALA A 214 15.87 -0.28 -15.91
N PRO A 215 14.93 -1.22 -16.14
CA PRO A 215 13.53 -1.07 -15.72
C PRO A 215 13.48 -0.79 -14.22
N PRO A 216 12.84 0.31 -13.79
CA PRO A 216 12.82 0.61 -12.38
C PRO A 216 11.73 -0.23 -11.70
N GLU A 217 11.99 -0.73 -10.49
CA GLU A 217 11.14 -1.64 -9.71
C GLU A 217 11.08 -1.18 -8.25
N TYR A 218 10.31 -1.87 -7.40
CA TYR A 218 10.16 -1.64 -5.95
C TYR A 218 9.94 -0.16 -5.61
N ARG A 219 8.68 0.28 -5.71
CA ARG A 219 8.32 1.69 -5.68
C ARG A 219 7.73 2.13 -4.35
N LEU A 220 8.27 3.23 -3.85
CA LEU A 220 7.69 3.97 -2.73
C LEU A 220 7.47 5.42 -3.15
N LEU A 221 6.23 5.89 -3.02
CA LEU A 221 5.89 7.29 -3.17
C LEU A 221 6.04 8.00 -1.83
N THR A 222 6.85 9.06 -1.77
CA THR A 222 7.03 9.86 -0.55
C THR A 222 5.83 10.78 -0.33
N ALA A 223 5.70 11.32 0.88
CA ALA A 223 4.65 12.28 1.21
C ALA A 223 4.76 13.58 0.40
N ASP A 224 5.97 13.92 -0.06
CA ASP A 224 6.25 15.09 -0.92
C ASP A 224 5.94 14.81 -2.39
N GLY A 225 5.65 13.56 -2.75
CA GLY A 225 5.35 13.13 -4.12
C GLY A 225 6.58 12.70 -4.92
N ASP A 226 7.73 12.55 -4.27
CA ASP A 226 8.93 12.00 -4.90
C ASP A 226 8.81 10.48 -5.00
N LEU A 227 9.33 9.93 -6.09
CA LEU A 227 9.27 8.50 -6.36
C LEU A 227 10.62 7.85 -6.06
N CYS A 228 10.64 6.97 -5.06
CA CYS A 228 11.77 6.11 -4.75
C CYS A 228 11.67 4.81 -5.55
N VAL A 229 12.77 4.41 -6.18
CA VAL A 229 12.81 3.35 -7.17
C VAL A 229 14.10 2.57 -7.03
N MET A 230 14.03 1.25 -7.19
CA MET A 230 15.22 0.41 -7.32
C MET A 230 15.46 0.09 -8.80
N LEU A 231 16.69 0.28 -9.27
CA LEU A 231 17.12 -0.10 -10.61
C LEU A 231 17.77 -1.48 -10.49
N ALA A 232 17.00 -2.53 -10.76
CA ALA A 232 17.50 -3.88 -10.65
C ALA A 232 18.44 -4.20 -11.81
N ASP A 233 19.61 -4.77 -11.52
CA ASP A 233 20.48 -5.32 -12.57
C ASP A 233 19.84 -6.57 -13.20
N GLN A 234 19.14 -6.37 -14.33
CA GLN A 234 18.45 -7.44 -15.03
C GLN A 234 19.38 -8.44 -15.73
N SER A 235 20.68 -8.14 -15.86
CA SER A 235 21.66 -9.08 -16.43
C SER A 235 21.89 -10.32 -15.55
N LYS A 236 21.36 -10.33 -14.32
CA LYS A 236 21.51 -11.40 -13.34
C LYS A 236 20.22 -12.21 -13.11
N PHE A 237 19.18 -12.08 -13.95
CA PHE A 237 17.97 -12.89 -13.81
C PHE A 237 18.00 -14.21 -14.62
N PRO A 238 17.49 -15.34 -14.08
CA PRO A 238 17.02 -15.50 -12.69
C PRO A 238 18.19 -15.41 -11.70
N ARG A 239 18.01 -14.65 -10.61
CA ARG A 239 19.04 -14.48 -9.59
C ARG A 239 19.39 -15.85 -9.02
N PRO A 240 20.66 -16.32 -9.14
CA PRO A 240 21.03 -17.60 -8.57
C PRO A 240 20.77 -17.55 -7.05
N TYR A 241 20.08 -18.55 -6.50
CA TYR A 241 19.82 -18.72 -5.06
C TYR A 241 21.08 -18.67 -4.16
N HIS A 242 22.27 -18.59 -4.76
CA HIS A 242 23.58 -18.59 -4.10
C HIS A 242 24.37 -17.28 -4.24
N GLN A 243 23.82 -16.21 -4.85
CA GLN A 243 24.46 -14.88 -4.78
C GLN A 243 24.07 -14.19 -3.46
N VAL A 244 25.03 -14.17 -2.53
CA VAL A 244 24.91 -13.67 -1.16
C VAL A 244 24.84 -12.14 -1.08
N THR A 245 25.18 -11.42 -2.15
CA THR A 245 25.18 -9.96 -2.17
C THR A 245 24.65 -9.44 -3.50
N VAL A 246 23.34 -9.18 -3.57
CA VAL A 246 22.77 -8.34 -4.62
C VAL A 246 23.01 -6.89 -4.20
N VAL A 247 23.57 -6.11 -5.12
CA VAL A 247 23.70 -4.66 -5.00
C VAL A 247 22.91 -4.04 -6.14
N ASP A 248 21.91 -3.24 -5.80
CA ASP A 248 21.12 -2.49 -6.78
C ASP A 248 21.16 -0.99 -6.44
N ASP A 249 20.91 -0.16 -7.46
CA ASP A 249 20.84 1.29 -7.31
C ASP A 249 19.45 1.70 -6.83
N LEU A 250 19.40 2.42 -5.71
CA LEU A 250 18.20 3.09 -5.21
C LEU A 250 18.25 4.56 -5.61
N CYS A 251 17.19 5.04 -6.25
CA CYS A 251 17.10 6.41 -6.74
C CYS A 251 15.82 7.06 -6.23
N VAL A 252 15.91 8.34 -5.88
CA VAL A 252 14.77 9.19 -5.53
C VAL A 252 14.60 10.24 -6.61
N LEU A 253 13.38 10.35 -7.11
CA LEU A 253 13.05 11.12 -8.30
C LEU A 253 11.97 12.14 -8.01
N ASP A 254 12.26 13.39 -8.36
CA ASP A 254 11.23 14.40 -8.55
C ASP A 254 10.68 14.22 -9.96
N VAL A 255 9.61 13.43 -10.06
CA VAL A 255 9.07 13.06 -11.37
C VAL A 255 8.44 14.26 -12.09
N ARG A 256 7.87 15.20 -11.34
CA ARG A 256 7.26 16.43 -11.89
C ARG A 256 8.33 17.39 -12.40
N GLY A 257 9.39 17.58 -11.62
CA GLY A 257 10.55 18.39 -11.97
C GLY A 257 11.53 17.70 -12.92
N LYS A 258 11.29 16.41 -13.26
CA LYS A 258 12.10 15.60 -14.18
C LYS A 258 13.59 15.59 -13.79
N ARG A 259 13.88 15.34 -12.52
CA ARG A 259 15.26 15.34 -12.01
C ARG A 259 15.51 14.23 -10.99
N LEU A 260 16.76 13.76 -10.97
CA LEU A 260 17.29 12.91 -9.91
C LEU A 260 17.54 13.76 -8.66
N LEU A 261 16.95 13.40 -7.54
CA LEU A 261 17.17 14.08 -6.26
C LEU A 261 18.30 13.44 -5.47
N TRP A 262 18.34 12.11 -5.48
CA TRP A 262 19.31 11.33 -4.72
C TRP A 262 19.47 9.95 -5.34
N HIS A 263 20.67 9.37 -5.20
CA HIS A 263 20.92 7.98 -5.51
C HIS A 263 21.88 7.36 -4.49
N GLY A 264 21.82 6.04 -4.36
CA GLY A 264 22.72 5.27 -3.51
C GLY A 264 22.62 3.78 -3.80
N LEU A 265 23.51 3.01 -3.18
CA LEU A 265 23.54 1.56 -3.33
C LEU A 265 22.81 0.90 -2.18
N VAL A 266 21.99 -0.11 -2.49
CA VAL A 266 21.35 -0.97 -1.50
C VAL A 266 22.01 -2.34 -1.57
N HIS A 267 22.47 -2.81 -0.41
CA HIS A 267 23.13 -4.10 -0.25
C HIS A 267 22.21 -5.07 0.51
N GLU A 268 22.30 -6.36 0.18
CA GLU A 268 21.85 -7.46 1.04
C GLU A 268 20.38 -7.36 1.52
N TYR A 269 19.47 -6.97 0.63
CA TYR A 269 18.05 -6.95 0.94
C TYR A 269 17.39 -8.28 0.55
N PRO A 270 16.36 -8.73 1.29
CA PRO A 270 15.65 -9.96 0.96
C PRO A 270 14.91 -9.80 -0.37
N CYS A 271 15.24 -10.65 -1.34
CA CYS A 271 14.39 -10.89 -2.51
C CYS A 271 13.15 -11.67 -2.02
N THR A 272 12.00 -11.01 -1.93
CA THR A 272 10.69 -11.65 -1.70
C THR A 272 10.02 -12.02 -3.01
#